data_AF-A0A3D3R249-F1
#
_entry.id   AF-A0A3D3R249-F1
#
_cell.length_a   1.000
_cell.length_b   1.000
_cell.length_c   1.000
_cell.angle_alpha   90.00
_cell.angle_beta   90.00
_cell.angle_gamma   90.00
#
_symmetry.space_group_name_H-M   'P 1'
#
loop_
_entity.id
_entity.type
_entity.pdbx_description
1 polymer ?
#
loop_
_entity_poly.entity_id
_entity_poly.type
_entity_poly.pdbx_seq_one_letter_code
_entity_poly.pdbx_strand_id
1 'polypeptide(L)'
;MKMAVATDRTTEFIMLFSRHSQRIYRFIRSLVDNRTDAEEIYQNTCTVLWSKFDAFEPGSNFWAWSCQIVRYEVLNYRRRQNLERNIFSNEFYNRVAESAMVTVDELDQQQAALSVCFELLSQRQKEVLEKIYEPDASPSSVAQDLKRTPNAIYKTLKRAHDLLFSCIQRRLHSGDLF
;
A
#
# COMPACT_ATOMS: atom_id res chain seq x y z
N MET A 1 26.31 21.02 23.71
CA MET A 1 25.59 20.38 22.60
C MET A 1 25.01 19.06 23.11
N LYS A 2 23.75 19.05 23.59
CA LYS A 2 23.10 17.82 24.06
C LYS A 2 22.44 17.14 22.87
N MET A 3 22.96 15.97 22.48
CA MET A 3 22.23 15.06 21.60
C MET A 3 21.08 14.48 22.43
N ALA A 4 19.85 14.86 22.10
CA ALA A 4 18.66 14.26 22.67
C ALA A 4 18.58 12.81 22.18
N VAL A 5 18.73 11.87 23.11
CA VAL A 5 18.36 10.46 22.89
C VAL A 5 16.89 10.46 22.51
N ALA A 6 16.54 9.92 21.34
CA ALA A 6 15.16 9.74 20.94
C ALA A 6 14.45 8.94 22.05
N THR A 7 13.39 9.52 22.64
CA THR A 7 12.57 8.84 23.64
C THR A 7 12.10 7.51 23.05
N ASP A 8 12.04 6.44 23.87
CA ASP A 8 11.56 5.11 23.48
C ASP A 8 10.27 5.18 22.63
N ARG A 9 9.37 6.06 23.03
CA ARG A 9 8.11 6.35 22.36
C ARG A 9 8.25 6.90 20.93
N THR A 10 9.20 7.78 20.68
CA THR A 10 9.46 8.30 19.33
C THR A 10 9.94 7.19 18.41
N THR A 11 10.82 6.33 18.90
CA THR A 11 11.34 5.19 18.13
C THR A 11 10.23 4.19 17.83
N GLU A 12 9.38 3.89 18.80
CA GLU A 12 8.19 3.05 18.63
C GLU A 12 7.25 3.59 17.54
N PHE A 13 6.94 4.89 17.59
CA PHE A 13 6.13 5.52 16.55
C PHE A 13 6.75 5.35 15.17
N ILE A 14 8.05 5.66 15.02
CA ILE A 14 8.73 5.58 13.72
C ILE A 14 8.65 4.14 13.21
N MET A 15 8.93 3.13 14.03
CA MET A 15 8.86 1.73 13.63
C MET A 15 7.45 1.31 13.20
N LEU A 16 6.43 1.64 14.00
CA LEU A 16 5.04 1.32 13.69
C LEU A 16 4.56 2.06 12.44
N PHE A 17 4.82 3.36 12.35
CA PHE A 17 4.43 4.20 11.24
C PHE A 17 5.13 3.78 9.94
N SER A 18 6.44 3.54 9.94
CA SER A 18 7.16 3.08 8.75
C SER A 18 6.56 1.78 8.20
N ARG A 19 6.18 0.84 9.07
CA ARG A 19 5.53 -0.42 8.67
C ARG A 19 4.14 -0.23 8.07
N HIS A 20 3.37 0.78 8.49
CA HIS A 20 1.96 0.95 8.10
C HIS A 20 1.72 2.10 7.12
N SER A 21 2.68 3.01 6.91
CA SER A 21 2.55 4.23 6.13
C SER A 21 1.93 4.02 4.74
N GLN A 22 2.45 3.07 3.97
CA GLN A 22 1.93 2.73 2.64
C GLN A 22 0.51 2.14 2.72
N ARG A 23 0.24 1.30 3.72
CA ARG A 23 -1.07 0.68 3.93
C ARG A 23 -2.12 1.73 4.29
N ILE A 24 -1.77 2.71 5.13
CA ILE A 24 -2.60 3.86 5.48
C ILE A 24 -2.91 4.68 4.22
N TYR A 25 -1.91 4.96 3.39
CA TYR A 25 -2.12 5.71 2.16
C TYR A 25 -3.06 4.97 1.19
N ARG A 26 -2.90 3.65 1.02
CA ARG A 26 -3.79 2.82 0.19
C ARG A 26 -5.23 2.83 0.72
N PHE A 27 -5.40 2.78 2.03
CA PHE A 27 -6.71 2.88 2.64
C PHE A 27 -7.36 4.24 2.33
N ILE A 28 -6.63 5.35 2.48
CA ILE A 28 -7.15 6.68 2.08
C ILE A 28 -7.51 6.72 0.58
N ARG A 29 -6.63 6.18 -0.28
CA ARG A 29 -6.84 6.07 -1.74
C ARG A 29 -8.07 5.25 -2.13
N SER A 30 -8.52 4.33 -1.29
CA SER A 30 -9.75 3.55 -1.51
C SER A 30 -11.02 4.32 -1.12
N LEU A 31 -10.89 5.38 -0.32
CA LEU A 31 -12.01 6.21 0.16
C LEU A 31 -12.15 7.52 -0.62
N VAL A 32 -11.12 7.90 -1.37
CA VAL A 32 -11.00 9.21 -2.01
C VAL A 32 -10.53 9.04 -3.46
N ASP A 33 -11.30 9.60 -4.38
CA ASP A 33 -11.11 9.41 -5.82
C ASP A 33 -9.88 10.15 -6.35
N ASN A 34 -9.70 11.42 -5.99
CA ASN A 34 -8.58 12.25 -6.46
C ASN A 34 -7.28 11.97 -5.70
N ARG A 35 -6.16 11.85 -6.44
CA ARG A 35 -4.83 11.61 -5.89
C ARG A 35 -4.33 12.77 -5.02
N THR A 36 -4.53 14.00 -5.47
CA THR A 36 -4.08 15.20 -4.74
C THR A 36 -4.77 15.30 -3.39
N ASP A 37 -6.08 15.08 -3.36
CA ASP A 37 -6.89 15.10 -2.15
C ASP A 37 -6.47 13.99 -1.17
N ALA A 38 -6.20 12.79 -1.70
CA ALA A 38 -5.70 11.68 -0.89
C ALA A 38 -4.32 11.97 -0.28
N GLU A 39 -3.44 12.66 -1.01
CA GLU A 39 -2.14 13.10 -0.50
C GLU A 39 -2.30 14.14 0.62
N GLU A 40 -3.21 15.11 0.48
CA GLU A 40 -3.53 16.07 1.54
C GLU A 40 -4.06 15.38 2.80
N ILE A 41 -5.04 14.49 2.65
CA ILE A 41 -5.62 13.72 3.76
C ILE A 41 -4.55 12.87 4.43
N TYR A 42 -3.66 12.26 3.65
CA TYR A 42 -2.56 11.47 4.19
C TYR A 42 -1.60 12.31 5.04
N GLN A 43 -1.21 13.49 4.57
CA GLN A 43 -0.36 14.40 5.34
C GLN A 43 -1.01 14.84 6.66
N ASN A 44 -2.30 15.19 6.61
CA ASN A 44 -3.08 15.52 7.80
C ASN A 44 -3.16 14.33 8.77
N THR A 45 -3.44 13.13 8.24
CA THR A 45 -3.47 11.87 9.00
C THR A 45 -2.13 11.62 9.70
N CYS A 46 -1.00 11.80 9.01
CA CYS A 46 0.33 11.63 9.59
C CYS A 46 0.56 12.58 10.78
N THR A 47 0.12 13.83 10.63
CA THR A 47 0.22 14.85 11.69
C THR A 47 -0.66 14.48 12.91
N VAL A 48 -1.88 14.00 12.66
CA VAL A 48 -2.79 13.55 13.73
C VAL A 48 -2.27 12.30 14.43
N LEU A 49 -1.76 11.32 13.67
CA LEU A 49 -1.15 10.11 14.23
C LEU A 49 0.01 10.46 15.17
N TRP A 50 0.91 11.34 14.74
CA TRP A 50 2.03 11.78 15.58
C TRP A 50 1.55 12.52 16.83
N SER A 51 0.70 13.54 16.66
CA SER A 51 0.22 14.36 17.78
C SER A 51 -0.63 13.59 18.80
N LYS A 52 -1.28 12.50 18.39
CA LYS A 52 -2.07 11.64 19.27
C LYS A 52 -1.36 10.36 19.68
N PHE A 53 -0.09 10.17 19.31
CA PHE A 53 0.59 8.90 19.59
C PHE A 53 0.74 8.62 21.08
N ASP A 54 0.80 9.64 21.94
CA ASP A 54 0.82 9.43 23.39
C ASP A 54 -0.48 8.77 23.92
N ALA A 55 -1.58 8.86 23.18
CA ALA A 55 -2.86 8.21 23.52
C ALA A 55 -3.01 6.80 22.91
N PHE A 56 -2.04 6.34 22.11
CA PHE A 56 -2.04 4.97 21.59
C PHE A 56 -1.61 4.00 22.70
N GLU A 57 -2.37 2.93 22.92
CA GLU A 57 -1.98 1.93 23.93
C GLU A 57 -0.83 1.06 23.38
N PRO A 58 0.37 1.03 24.00
CA PRO A 58 1.47 0.20 23.55
C PRO A 58 1.07 -1.28 23.45
N GLY A 59 1.53 -1.98 22.41
CA GLY A 59 1.18 -3.39 22.18
C GLY A 59 -0.23 -3.63 21.65
N SER A 60 -1.09 -2.61 21.56
CA SER A 60 -2.37 -2.70 20.86
C SER A 60 -2.21 -2.63 19.34
N ASN A 61 -3.31 -2.80 18.59
CA ASN A 61 -3.26 -2.84 17.13
C ASN A 61 -3.15 -1.42 16.52
N PHE A 62 -1.92 -1.03 16.15
CA PHE A 62 -1.64 0.27 15.52
C PHE A 62 -2.41 0.48 14.21
N TRP A 63 -2.58 -0.58 13.41
CA TRP A 63 -3.35 -0.50 12.17
C TRP A 63 -4.80 -0.09 12.44
N ALA A 64 -5.50 -0.82 13.33
CA ALA A 64 -6.88 -0.53 13.68
C ALA A 64 -7.05 0.89 14.25
N TRP A 65 -6.12 1.32 15.11
CA TRP A 65 -6.10 2.68 15.65
C TRP A 65 -5.91 3.73 14.55
N SER A 66 -4.99 3.49 13.61
CA SER A 66 -4.74 4.40 12.48
C SER A 66 -5.91 4.48 11.50
N CYS A 67 -6.61 3.36 11.24
CA CYS A 67 -7.82 3.34 10.42
C CYS A 67 -8.91 4.24 10.99
N GLN A 68 -9.05 4.29 12.32
CA GLN A 68 -10.02 5.15 12.96
C GLN A 68 -9.70 6.63 12.73
N ILE A 69 -8.42 7.01 12.82
CA ILE A 69 -7.98 8.37 12.52
C ILE A 69 -8.20 8.70 11.04
N VAL A 70 -7.86 7.79 10.12
CA VAL A 70 -8.12 7.95 8.68
C VAL A 70 -9.60 8.21 8.41
N ARG A 71 -10.51 7.43 9.01
CA ARG A 71 -11.96 7.62 8.84
C ARG A 71 -12.39 9.02 9.27
N TYR A 72 -11.89 9.50 10.40
CA TYR A 72 -12.18 10.87 10.86
C TYR A 72 -11.62 11.93 9.91
N GLU A 73 -10.39 11.78 9.42
CA GLU A 73 -9.78 12.74 8.50
C GLU A 73 -10.50 12.80 7.15
N VAL A 74 -10.92 11.66 6.59
CA VAL A 74 -11.73 11.61 5.37
C VAL A 74 -13.09 12.29 5.58
N LEU A 75 -13.76 12.03 6.71
CA LEU A 75 -15.02 12.70 7.03
C LEU A 75 -14.85 14.21 7.21
N ASN A 76 -13.77 14.65 7.87
CA ASN A 76 -13.45 16.07 8.04
C ASN A 76 -13.17 16.76 6.70
N TYR A 77 -12.38 16.12 5.84
CA TYR A 77 -12.11 16.60 4.48
C TYR A 77 -13.41 16.82 3.70
N ARG A 78 -14.30 15.83 3.71
CA ARG A 78 -15.60 15.91 3.02
C ARG A 78 -16.49 17.05 3.53
N ARG A 79 -16.48 17.31 4.84
CA ARG A 79 -17.19 18.47 5.43
C ARG A 79 -16.59 19.80 4.96
N ARG A 80 -15.25 19.92 4.94
CA ARG A 80 -14.55 21.16 4.55
C ARG A 80 -14.75 21.51 3.08
N GLN A 81 -14.77 20.51 2.21
CA GLN A 81 -14.92 20.71 0.76
C GLN A 81 -16.34 21.15 0.36
N ASN A 82 -17.27 21.36 1.31
CA ASN A 82 -18.67 21.62 1.02
C ASN A 82 -19.18 20.68 -0.09
N LEU A 83 -18.89 19.37 0.02
CA LEU A 83 -19.63 18.33 -0.69
C LEU A 83 -21.06 18.21 -0.13
N GLU A 84 -21.69 19.38 0.08
CA GLU A 84 -23.06 19.70 0.49
C GLU A 84 -24.07 19.39 -0.64
N ARG A 85 -23.68 18.56 -1.61
CA ARG A 85 -24.60 17.54 -2.10
C ARG A 85 -24.23 16.28 -1.35
N ASN A 86 -24.76 16.14 -0.13
CA ASN A 86 -24.71 14.92 0.67
C ASN A 86 -25.45 13.79 -0.09
N ILE A 87 -24.86 13.27 -1.17
CA ILE A 87 -25.42 12.16 -1.94
C ILE A 87 -25.47 10.90 -1.05
N PHE A 88 -24.52 10.76 -0.12
CA PHE A 88 -24.46 9.63 0.79
C PHE A 88 -24.23 10.04 2.25
N SER A 89 -24.90 9.33 3.15
CA SER A 89 -24.85 9.53 4.60
C SER A 89 -23.49 9.12 5.19
N ASN A 90 -23.16 9.65 6.39
CA ASN A 90 -21.96 9.21 7.11
C ASN A 90 -21.96 7.70 7.40
N GLU A 91 -23.14 7.10 7.61
CA GLU A 91 -23.27 5.65 7.79
C GLU A 91 -22.84 4.88 6.55
N PHE A 92 -23.24 5.33 5.35
CA PHE A 92 -22.78 4.73 4.09
C PHE A 92 -21.26 4.76 3.99
N TYR A 93 -20.64 5.90 4.28
CA TYR A 93 -19.18 6.01 4.25
C TYR A 93 -18.48 5.13 5.27
N ASN A 94 -19.07 4.97 6.46
CA ASN A 94 -18.53 4.04 7.44
C ASN A 94 -18.55 2.61 6.91
N ARG A 95 -19.64 2.17 6.26
CA ARG A 95 -19.71 0.84 5.64
C ARG A 95 -18.71 0.68 4.49
N VAL A 96 -18.53 1.71 3.66
CA VAL A 96 -17.50 1.72 2.60
C VAL A 96 -16.11 1.58 3.21
N ALA A 97 -15.83 2.29 4.31
CA ALA A 97 -14.56 2.19 5.01
C ALA A 97 -14.30 0.80 5.60
N GLU A 98 -15.31 0.15 6.17
CA GLU A 98 -15.20 -1.25 6.62
C GLU A 98 -14.89 -2.21 5.46
N SER A 99 -15.63 -2.08 4.35
CA SER A 99 -15.37 -2.86 3.14
C SER A 99 -13.96 -2.63 2.61
N ALA A 100 -13.50 -1.38 2.58
CA ALA A 100 -12.17 -1.01 2.12
C ALA A 100 -11.05 -1.58 3.00
N MET A 101 -11.26 -1.69 4.32
CA MET A 101 -10.28 -2.35 5.20
C MET A 101 -10.08 -3.81 4.80
N VAL A 102 -11.16 -4.54 4.51
CA VAL A 102 -11.08 -5.94 4.03
C VAL A 102 -10.30 -6.02 2.72
N THR A 103 -10.58 -5.13 1.77
CA THR A 103 -9.85 -5.09 0.49
C THR A 103 -8.36 -4.78 0.68
N VAL A 104 -8.01 -3.87 1.60
CA VAL A 104 -6.60 -3.57 1.90
C VAL A 104 -5.91 -4.79 2.51
N ASP A 105 -6.58 -5.54 3.38
CA ASP A 105 -6.05 -6.78 3.96
C ASP A 105 -5.79 -7.85 2.87
N GLU A 106 -6.71 -8.00 1.92
CA GLU A 106 -6.54 -8.89 0.76
C GLU A 106 -5.36 -8.47 -0.11
N LEU A 107 -5.20 -7.16 -0.37
CA LEU A 107 -4.08 -6.62 -1.13
C LEU A 107 -2.74 -6.83 -0.41
N ASP A 108 -2.71 -6.73 0.91
CA ASP A 108 -1.52 -7.01 1.70
C ASP A 108 -1.13 -8.50 1.63
N GLN A 109 -2.11 -9.41 1.70
CA GLN A 109 -1.87 -10.85 1.51
C GLN A 109 -1.35 -11.15 0.11
N GLN A 110 -1.94 -10.54 -0.92
CA GLN A 110 -1.48 -10.66 -2.31
C GLN A 110 -0.06 -10.13 -2.46
N GLN A 111 0.27 -8.98 -1.85
CA GLN A 111 1.60 -8.41 -1.92
C GLN A 111 2.63 -9.28 -1.18
N ALA A 112 2.31 -9.80 0.01
CA ALA A 112 3.18 -10.72 0.72
C ALA A 112 3.44 -11.99 -0.10
N ALA A 113 2.39 -12.57 -0.71
CA ALA A 113 2.53 -13.71 -1.61
C ALA A 113 3.39 -13.37 -2.83
N LEU A 114 3.18 -12.19 -3.44
CA LEU A 114 3.98 -11.71 -4.57
C LEU A 114 5.46 -11.58 -4.20
N SER A 115 5.81 -10.96 -3.07
CA SER A 115 7.20 -10.82 -2.64
C SER A 115 7.91 -12.17 -2.55
N VAL A 116 7.24 -13.19 -1.99
CA VAL A 116 7.81 -14.53 -1.89
C VAL A 116 7.87 -15.23 -3.25
N CYS A 117 6.83 -15.11 -4.06
CA CYS A 117 6.79 -15.71 -5.40
C CYS A 117 7.79 -15.06 -6.37
N PHE A 118 8.09 -13.77 -6.18
CA PHE A 118 9.08 -13.05 -6.95
C PHE A 118 10.47 -13.64 -6.74
N GLU A 119 10.79 -14.11 -5.53
CA GLU A 119 12.06 -14.77 -5.25
C GLU A 119 12.26 -16.09 -6.00
N LEU A 120 11.19 -16.73 -6.46
CA LEU A 120 11.27 -17.97 -7.27
C LEU A 120 11.64 -17.71 -8.74
N LEU A 121 11.61 -16.45 -9.18
CA LEU A 121 11.99 -16.10 -10.54
C LEU A 121 13.50 -16.21 -10.72
N SER A 122 13.91 -16.69 -11.90
CA SER A 122 15.31 -16.61 -12.30
C SER A 122 15.77 -15.15 -12.39
N GLN A 123 17.06 -14.89 -12.17
CA GLN A 123 17.63 -13.54 -12.27
C GLN A 123 17.27 -12.84 -13.59
N ARG A 124 17.28 -13.60 -14.68
CA ARG A 124 16.91 -13.11 -16.02
C ARG A 124 15.44 -12.69 -16.14
N GLN A 125 14.54 -13.31 -15.39
CA GLN A 125 13.13 -12.92 -15.34
C GLN A 125 12.93 -11.69 -14.46
N LYS A 126 13.62 -11.63 -13.31
CA LYS A 126 13.60 -10.47 -12.41
C LYS A 126 14.07 -9.20 -13.13
N GLU A 127 15.22 -9.23 -13.79
CA GLU A 127 15.77 -8.08 -14.54
C GLU A 127 14.82 -7.56 -15.63
N VAL A 128 14.14 -8.46 -16.35
CA VAL A 128 13.19 -8.08 -17.40
C VAL A 128 11.93 -7.44 -16.80
N LEU A 129 11.45 -7.95 -15.65
CA LEU A 129 10.31 -7.38 -14.96
C LEU A 129 10.65 -6.01 -14.36
N GLU A 130 11.76 -5.88 -13.66
CA GLU A 130 12.17 -4.60 -13.06
C GLU A 130 12.25 -3.50 -14.12
N LYS A 131 12.88 -3.79 -15.27
CA LYS A 131 12.99 -2.83 -16.38
C LYS A 131 11.66 -2.49 -17.06
N ILE A 132 10.72 -3.44 -17.20
CA ILE A 132 9.46 -3.13 -17.90
C ILE A 132 8.52 -2.27 -17.05
N TYR A 133 8.69 -2.27 -15.73
CA TYR A 133 7.90 -1.45 -14.80
C TYR A 133 8.56 -0.10 -14.48
N GLU A 134 9.71 0.21 -15.08
CA GLU A 134 10.27 1.57 -15.06
C GLU A 134 9.35 2.54 -15.83
N PRO A 135 9.28 3.82 -15.43
CA PRO A 135 8.56 4.83 -16.20
C PRO A 135 9.03 4.87 -17.66
N ASP A 136 8.09 5.00 -18.59
CA ASP A 136 8.32 5.08 -20.05
C ASP A 136 8.96 3.83 -20.71
N ALA A 137 9.06 2.71 -19.98
CA ALA A 137 9.57 1.47 -20.54
C ALA A 137 8.58 0.81 -21.53
N SER A 138 9.13 0.20 -22.58
CA SER A 138 8.39 -0.61 -23.55
C SER A 138 9.12 -1.93 -23.82
N PRO A 139 8.44 -2.99 -24.28
CA PRO A 139 9.11 -4.25 -24.60
C PRO A 139 10.26 -4.10 -25.61
N SER A 140 10.16 -3.13 -26.51
CA SER A 140 11.20 -2.81 -27.49
C SER A 140 12.40 -2.07 -26.87
N SER A 141 12.16 -1.10 -25.98
CA SER A 141 13.26 -0.40 -25.31
C SER A 141 14.01 -1.34 -24.34
N VAL A 142 13.29 -2.17 -23.58
CA VAL A 142 13.89 -3.18 -22.71
C VAL A 142 14.69 -4.22 -23.50
N ALA A 143 14.23 -4.59 -24.70
CA ALA A 143 14.96 -5.49 -25.59
C ALA A 143 16.30 -4.89 -26.03
N GLN A 144 16.30 -3.60 -26.40
CA GLN A 144 17.50 -2.86 -26.78
C GLN A 144 18.49 -2.78 -25.61
N ASP A 145 18.02 -2.38 -24.43
CA ASP A 145 18.81 -2.26 -23.20
C ASP A 145 19.50 -3.57 -22.82
N LEU A 146 18.74 -4.66 -22.82
CA LEU A 146 19.23 -5.97 -22.43
C LEU A 146 19.97 -6.72 -23.56
N LYS A 147 20.13 -6.09 -24.73
CA LYS A 147 20.72 -6.69 -25.94
C LYS A 147 20.06 -8.02 -26.32
N ARG A 148 18.73 -8.05 -26.31
CA ARG A 148 17.90 -9.22 -26.64
C ARG A 148 16.88 -8.88 -27.71
N THR A 149 16.26 -9.89 -28.29
CA THR A 149 15.16 -9.67 -29.25
C THR A 149 13.86 -9.33 -28.51
N PRO A 150 12.98 -8.49 -29.07
CA PRO A 150 11.67 -8.19 -28.47
C PRO A 150 10.86 -9.47 -28.18
N ASN A 151 10.90 -10.46 -29.07
CA ASN A 151 10.23 -11.75 -28.87
C ASN A 151 10.79 -12.51 -27.64
N ALA A 152 12.10 -12.43 -27.38
CA ALA A 152 12.69 -13.00 -26.17
C ALA A 152 12.20 -12.28 -24.90
N ILE A 153 11.98 -10.97 -24.95
CA ILE A 153 11.39 -10.20 -23.84
C ILE A 153 9.94 -10.63 -23.60
N TYR A 154 9.09 -10.65 -24.63
CA TYR A 154 7.69 -11.12 -24.52
C TYR A 154 7.60 -12.53 -23.94
N LYS A 155 8.43 -13.47 -24.41
CA LYS A 155 8.46 -14.84 -23.86
C LYS A 155 8.92 -14.89 -22.41
N THR A 156 9.86 -14.03 -22.02
CA THR A 156 10.36 -13.95 -20.64
C THR A 156 9.27 -13.40 -19.72
N LEU A 157 8.62 -12.29 -20.12
CA LEU A 157 7.50 -11.68 -19.39
C LEU A 157 6.34 -12.66 -19.21
N LYS A 158 5.91 -13.32 -20.29
CA LYS A 158 4.83 -14.32 -20.22
C LYS A 158 5.13 -15.41 -19.20
N ARG A 159 6.31 -16.04 -19.29
CA ARG A 159 6.71 -17.11 -18.35
C ARG A 159 6.81 -16.61 -16.91
N ALA A 160 7.29 -15.38 -16.71
CA ALA A 160 7.38 -14.79 -15.38
C ALA A 160 5.98 -14.53 -14.81
N HIS A 161 5.06 -13.94 -15.59
CA HIS A 161 3.68 -13.71 -15.18
C HIS A 161 2.93 -15.02 -14.90
N ASP A 162 3.07 -16.05 -15.75
CA ASP A 162 2.43 -17.36 -15.55
C ASP A 162 2.91 -18.02 -14.23
N LEU A 163 4.22 -17.90 -13.93
CA LEU A 163 4.81 -18.43 -12.70
C LEU A 163 4.34 -17.65 -11.47
N LEU A 164 4.40 -16.31 -11.52
CA LEU A 164 3.92 -15.46 -10.43
C LEU A 164 2.45 -15.72 -10.14
N PHE A 165 1.61 -15.73 -11.19
CA PHE A 165 0.17 -15.95 -11.05
C PHE A 165 -0.14 -17.31 -10.42
N SER A 166 0.43 -18.39 -10.94
CA SER A 166 0.20 -19.74 -10.39
C SER A 166 0.74 -19.90 -8.96
N CYS A 167 1.87 -19.28 -8.64
CA CYS A 167 2.43 -19.28 -7.29
C CYS A 167 1.55 -18.50 -6.30
N ILE A 168 1.12 -17.29 -6.68
CA ILE A 168 0.26 -16.43 -5.84
C ILE A 168 -1.09 -17.10 -5.61
N GLN A 169 -1.74 -17.60 -6.67
CA GLN A 169 -3.00 -18.32 -6.52
C GLN A 169 -2.87 -19.52 -5.59
N ARG A 170 -1.81 -20.32 -5.73
CA ARG A 170 -1.57 -21.45 -4.83
C ARG A 170 -1.45 -20.98 -3.38
N ARG A 171 -0.63 -19.96 -3.11
CA ARG A 171 -0.44 -19.45 -1.74
C ARG A 171 -1.72 -18.88 -1.12
N LEU A 172 -2.50 -18.14 -1.89
CA LEU A 172 -3.76 -17.56 -1.40
C LEU A 172 -4.84 -18.63 -1.18
N HIS A 173 -4.88 -19.70 -1.98
CA HIS A 173 -5.85 -20.79 -1.81
C HIS A 173 -5.43 -21.84 -0.79
N SER A 174 -4.13 -22.10 -0.62
CA SER A 174 -3.61 -23.11 0.31
C SER A 174 -3.71 -22.70 1.78
N GLY A 175 -4.01 -21.44 2.09
CA GLY A 175 -4.06 -20.96 3.47
C GLY A 175 -2.71 -21.03 4.19
N ASP A 176 -1.60 -21.20 3.45
CA ASP A 176 -0.23 -21.14 3.94
C ASP A 176 0.11 -19.67 4.27
N LEU A 177 -0.53 -19.18 5.33
CA LEU A 177 -0.19 -17.95 6.02
C LEU A 177 1.07 -18.25 6.83
N PHE A 178 2.14 -17.52 6.53
CA PHE A 178 3.35 -17.48 7.35
C PHE A 178 3.03 -16.95 8.76
#